data_AF-A0A958EN25-F1
#
_entry.id   AF-A0A958EN25-F1
#
_cell.length_a   1.000
_cell.length_b   1.000
_cell.length_c   1.000
_cell.angle_alpha   90.00
_cell.angle_beta   90.00
_cell.angle_gamma   90.00
#
_symmetry.space_group_name_H-M   'P 1'
#
loop_
_entity.id
_entity.type
_entity.pdbx_description
1 polymer ?
#
loop_
_entity_poly.entity_id
_entity_poly.type
_entity_poly.pdbx_seq_one_letter_code
_entity_poly.pdbx_strand_id
1 'polypeptide(L)'
;MIRDSFLKDAIQDKAGFRWRNDDVSRIEGFTDAVLGFAITLLVVSLEIPNTFDELLHAMKGFIAFAITFTFLIYIWYSHYIFFKRYGLKDVYTIVLNAILLFVVLFYIYPLKFLFNMLVYSLIGEPLTHTLSDGTLVNIISKADSALLMIIYAIGYIAIFLVFALMYLHAYRLKNVLKLNELERLHTLHAIKSHSIMVLFGLFSIILALFGFIGWAGIIYSFVGFAQMFLGISTGRKIRRLNIGNAKV
;
A
#
# COMPACT_ATOMS: atom_id res chain seq x y z
N MET A 1 -20.31 -33.19 -9.03
CA MET A 1 -19.12 -32.87 -9.84
C MET A 1 -19.08 -31.42 -10.30
N ILE A 2 -19.95 -30.93 -11.19
CA ILE A 2 -19.90 -29.51 -11.64
C ILE A 2 -20.28 -28.52 -10.53
N ARG A 3 -21.26 -28.85 -9.69
CA ARG A 3 -21.66 -28.00 -8.54
C ARG A 3 -20.55 -27.87 -7.49
N ASP A 4 -19.76 -28.92 -7.29
CA ASP A 4 -18.72 -28.96 -6.25
C ASP A 4 -17.45 -28.18 -6.66
N SER A 5 -17.17 -28.05 -7.97
CA SER A 5 -16.09 -27.20 -8.46
C SER A 5 -16.44 -25.72 -8.29
N PHE A 6 -17.68 -25.32 -8.61
CA PHE A 6 -18.13 -23.94 -8.40
C PHE A 6 -18.14 -23.54 -6.92
N LEU A 7 -18.51 -24.45 -6.02
CA LEU A 7 -18.45 -24.21 -4.58
C LEU A 7 -17.01 -24.12 -4.06
N LYS A 8 -16.07 -24.89 -4.61
CA LYS A 8 -14.65 -24.78 -4.25
C LYS A 8 -14.03 -23.47 -4.72
N ASP A 9 -14.34 -23.03 -5.94
CA ASP A 9 -13.89 -21.75 -6.48
C ASP A 9 -14.50 -20.56 -5.73
N ALA A 10 -15.70 -20.72 -5.15
CA ALA A 10 -16.32 -19.71 -4.30
C ALA A 10 -15.69 -19.56 -2.91
N ILE A 11 -14.96 -20.58 -2.43
CA ILE A 11 -14.44 -20.66 -1.04
C ILE A 11 -12.91 -20.52 -0.97
N GLN A 12 -12.20 -20.43 -2.11
CA GLN A 12 -10.75 -20.33 -2.16
C GLN A 12 -10.28 -19.22 -3.11
N ASP A 13 -9.18 -18.53 -2.78
CA ASP A 13 -8.53 -17.68 -3.77
C ASP A 13 -7.85 -18.50 -4.87
N LYS A 14 -7.48 -17.84 -5.97
CA LYS A 14 -6.74 -18.45 -7.09
C LYS A 14 -5.42 -19.13 -6.68
N ALA A 15 -4.92 -18.89 -5.47
CA ALA A 15 -3.72 -19.51 -4.93
C ALA A 15 -4.01 -20.72 -4.02
N GLY A 16 -5.28 -21.15 -3.87
CA GLY A 16 -5.69 -22.26 -3.02
C GLY A 16 -5.81 -21.90 -1.54
N PHE A 17 -5.85 -20.60 -1.21
CA PHE A 17 -6.05 -20.12 0.16
C PHE A 17 -7.54 -20.12 0.49
N ARG A 18 -7.94 -20.80 1.57
CA ARG A 18 -9.35 -20.86 1.98
C ARG A 18 -9.81 -19.53 2.57
N TRP A 19 -10.90 -18.99 2.06
CA TRP A 19 -11.57 -17.82 2.63
C TRP A 19 -12.25 -18.24 3.93
N ARG A 20 -11.98 -17.49 5.01
CA ARG A 20 -12.49 -17.79 6.36
C ARG A 20 -13.60 -16.83 6.78
N ASN A 21 -13.82 -15.78 5.99
CA ASN A 21 -14.83 -14.77 6.24
C ASN A 21 -15.74 -14.68 5.02
N ASP A 22 -16.99 -15.09 5.16
CA ASP A 22 -17.97 -15.06 4.08
C ASP A 22 -18.74 -13.73 4.08
N ASP A 23 -19.09 -13.23 5.27
CA ASP A 23 -19.80 -11.96 5.46
C ASP A 23 -18.88 -10.79 5.80
N VAL A 24 -19.27 -9.59 5.38
CA VAL A 24 -18.60 -8.33 5.75
C VAL A 24 -18.80 -8.08 7.24
N SER A 25 -17.71 -8.08 8.00
CA SER A 25 -17.74 -7.75 9.42
C SER A 25 -17.84 -6.23 9.65
N ARG A 26 -18.25 -5.83 10.87
CA ARG A 26 -18.34 -4.40 11.23
C ARG A 26 -17.00 -3.65 11.08
N ILE A 27 -15.89 -4.33 11.32
CA ILE A 27 -14.55 -3.75 11.14
C ILE A 27 -14.25 -3.51 9.65
N GLU A 28 -14.59 -4.47 8.78
CA GLU A 28 -14.45 -4.30 7.33
C GLU A 28 -15.34 -3.17 6.82
N GLY A 29 -16.61 -3.15 7.21
CA GLY A 29 -17.53 -2.07 6.82
C GLY A 29 -17.10 -0.69 7.29
N PHE A 30 -16.50 -0.58 8.48
CA PHE A 30 -15.91 0.67 8.96
C PHE A 30 -14.69 1.07 8.14
N THR A 31 -13.78 0.14 7.85
CA THR A 31 -12.62 0.39 6.98
C THR A 31 -13.05 0.85 5.58
N ASP A 32 -14.04 0.18 4.98
CA ASP A 32 -14.56 0.55 3.66
C ASP A 32 -15.16 1.96 3.66
N ALA A 33 -15.90 2.33 4.70
CA ALA A 33 -16.45 3.68 4.85
C ALA A 33 -15.33 4.73 4.97
N VAL A 34 -14.31 4.47 5.79
CA VAL A 34 -13.18 5.39 5.98
C VAL A 34 -12.35 5.53 4.70
N LEU A 35 -12.08 4.44 3.99
CA LEU A 35 -11.33 4.47 2.73
C LEU A 35 -12.14 5.11 1.59
N GLY A 36 -13.46 4.90 1.57
CA GLY A 36 -14.35 5.62 0.66
C GLY A 36 -14.29 7.14 0.90
N PHE A 37 -14.35 7.56 2.16
CA PHE A 37 -14.21 8.97 2.54
C PHE A 37 -12.83 9.55 2.23
N ALA A 38 -11.76 8.78 2.44
CA ALA A 38 -10.40 9.14 2.03
C ALA A 38 -10.31 9.43 0.52
N ILE A 39 -10.93 8.59 -0.30
CA ILE A 39 -10.97 8.76 -1.76
C ILE A 39 -11.77 10.00 -2.14
N THR A 40 -12.93 10.25 -1.51
CA THR A 40 -13.71 11.45 -1.81
C THR A 40 -12.98 12.73 -1.40
N LEU A 41 -12.31 12.76 -0.25
CA LEU A 41 -11.46 13.88 0.15
C LEU A 41 -10.31 14.13 -0.83
N LEU A 42 -9.72 13.07 -1.38
CA LEU A 42 -8.69 13.18 -2.40
C LEU A 42 -9.23 13.86 -3.67
N VAL A 43 -10.45 13.52 -4.11
CA VAL A 43 -11.12 14.14 -5.28
C VAL A 43 -11.53 15.58 -4.98
N VAL A 44 -12.16 15.82 -3.82
CA VAL A 44 -12.65 17.16 -3.41
C VAL A 44 -11.52 18.16 -3.27
N SER A 45 -10.29 17.69 -3.02
CA SER A 45 -9.10 18.54 -2.99
C SER A 45 -8.56 18.95 -4.37
N LEU A 46 -9.25 18.63 -5.46
CA LEU A 46 -8.94 19.15 -6.78
C LEU A 46 -9.59 20.54 -6.93
N GLU A 47 -8.79 21.52 -7.32
CA GLU A 47 -9.28 22.87 -7.59
C GLU A 47 -10.19 22.86 -8.82
N ILE A 48 -11.28 23.62 -8.75
CA ILE A 48 -12.21 23.79 -9.87
C ILE A 48 -11.64 24.91 -10.76
N PRO A 49 -11.21 24.61 -12.00
CA PRO A 49 -10.63 25.62 -12.88
C PRO A 49 -11.71 26.58 -13.38
N ASN A 50 -11.39 27.88 -13.38
CA ASN A 50 -12.27 28.95 -13.88
C ASN A 50 -11.94 29.34 -15.33
N THR A 51 -10.75 28.97 -15.82
CA THR A 51 -10.27 29.25 -17.18
C THR A 51 -9.79 27.99 -17.88
N PHE A 52 -9.68 28.03 -19.22
CA PHE A 52 -9.17 26.90 -19.99
C PHE A 52 -7.69 26.61 -19.68
N ASP A 53 -6.89 27.65 -19.43
CA ASP A 53 -5.48 27.49 -19.05
C ASP A 53 -5.35 26.83 -17.66
N GLU A 54 -6.19 27.22 -16.70
CA GLU A 54 -6.29 26.54 -15.40
C GLU A 54 -6.72 25.08 -15.56
N LEU A 55 -7.65 24.78 -16.47
CA LEU A 55 -8.07 23.40 -16.75
C LEU A 55 -6.91 22.57 -17.30
N LEU A 56 -6.14 23.09 -18.26
CA LEU A 56 -4.97 22.41 -18.79
C LEU A 56 -3.90 22.16 -17.72
N HIS A 57 -3.71 23.12 -16.80
CA HIS A 57 -2.80 22.96 -15.67
C HIS A 57 -3.31 21.89 -14.69
N ALA A 58 -4.61 21.89 -14.38
CA ALA A 58 -5.25 20.90 -13.52
C ALA A 58 -5.17 19.47 -14.11
N MET A 59 -5.29 19.33 -15.43
CA MET A 59 -5.14 18.03 -16.12
C MET A 59 -3.76 17.42 -15.95
N LYS A 60 -2.69 18.23 -15.82
CA LYS A 60 -1.34 17.72 -15.52
C LYS A 60 -1.27 17.15 -14.10
N GLY A 61 -1.89 17.82 -13.12
CA GLY A 61 -2.00 17.33 -11.73
C GLY A 61 -2.89 16.09 -11.56
N PHE A 62 -3.75 15.80 -12.55
CA PHE A 62 -4.61 14.61 -12.53
C PHE A 62 -3.81 13.29 -12.54
N ILE A 63 -2.60 13.27 -13.11
CA ILE A 63 -1.73 12.09 -13.10
C ILE A 63 -1.30 11.76 -11.66
N ALA A 64 -0.91 12.76 -10.87
CA ALA A 64 -0.55 12.58 -9.47
C ALA A 64 -1.74 12.11 -8.63
N PHE A 65 -2.93 12.64 -8.92
CA PHE A 65 -4.18 12.15 -8.34
C PHE A 65 -4.39 10.65 -8.66
N ALA A 66 -4.26 10.24 -9.93
CA ALA A 66 -4.45 8.85 -10.34
C ALA A 66 -3.46 7.89 -9.69
N ILE A 67 -2.19 8.30 -9.54
CA ILE A 67 -1.17 7.54 -8.81
C ILE A 67 -1.59 7.39 -7.35
N THR A 68 -1.92 8.49 -6.67
CA THR A 68 -2.34 8.49 -5.26
C THR A 68 -3.59 7.61 -5.04
N PHE A 69 -4.56 7.71 -5.94
CA PHE A 69 -5.76 6.88 -5.93
C PHE A 69 -5.41 5.38 -6.06
N THR A 70 -4.49 5.03 -6.96
CA THR A 70 -4.06 3.63 -7.12
C THR A 70 -3.39 3.08 -5.86
N PHE A 71 -2.62 3.90 -5.14
CA PHE A 71 -2.07 3.52 -3.83
C PHE A 71 -3.18 3.26 -2.79
N LEU A 72 -4.22 4.09 -2.74
CA LEU A 72 -5.36 3.85 -1.83
C LEU A 72 -6.11 2.56 -2.18
N ILE A 73 -6.35 2.31 -3.47
CA ILE A 73 -6.96 1.06 -3.93
C ILE A 73 -6.08 -0.15 -3.61
N TYR A 74 -4.76 -0.03 -3.72
CA TYR A 74 -3.82 -1.09 -3.33
C TYR A 74 -3.91 -1.41 -1.82
N ILE A 75 -3.98 -0.39 -0.96
CA ILE A 75 -4.13 -0.55 0.48
C ILE A 75 -5.48 -1.21 0.80
N TRP A 76 -6.57 -0.71 0.20
CA TRP A 76 -7.91 -1.29 0.33
C TRP A 76 -7.92 -2.77 -0.08
N TYR A 77 -7.35 -3.09 -1.24
CA TYR A 77 -7.30 -4.46 -1.74
C TYR A 77 -6.47 -5.38 -0.82
N SER A 78 -5.35 -4.89 -0.31
CA SER A 78 -4.51 -5.64 0.63
C SER A 78 -5.24 -5.92 1.95
N HIS A 79 -5.97 -4.93 2.46
CA HIS A 79 -6.85 -5.08 3.62
C HIS A 79 -7.98 -6.09 3.35
N TYR A 80 -8.69 -5.95 2.23
CA TYR A 80 -9.74 -6.88 1.79
C TYR A 80 -9.23 -8.34 1.75
N ILE A 81 -8.10 -8.58 1.09
CA ILE A 81 -7.50 -9.92 1.01
C ILE A 81 -7.10 -10.45 2.39
N PHE A 82 -6.56 -9.61 3.27
CA PHE A 82 -6.22 -10.01 4.63
C PHE A 82 -7.48 -10.50 5.39
N PHE A 83 -8.54 -9.70 5.42
CA PHE A 83 -9.74 -10.04 6.18
C PHE A 83 -10.49 -11.24 5.59
N LYS A 84 -10.59 -11.36 4.26
CA LYS A 84 -11.18 -12.56 3.62
C LYS A 84 -10.40 -13.84 3.95
N ARG A 85 -9.07 -13.78 3.99
CA ARG A 85 -8.21 -14.95 4.25
C ARG A 85 -8.27 -15.41 5.71
N TYR A 86 -8.21 -14.48 6.68
CA TYR A 86 -8.04 -14.85 8.09
C TYR A 86 -9.28 -14.65 8.96
N GLY A 87 -10.21 -13.77 8.60
CA GLY A 87 -11.44 -13.52 9.36
C GLY A 87 -11.22 -13.11 10.82
N LEU A 88 -10.09 -12.45 11.11
CA LEU A 88 -9.72 -12.05 12.47
C LEU A 88 -10.58 -10.86 12.95
N LYS A 89 -11.07 -10.96 14.19
CA LYS A 89 -11.95 -9.96 14.83
C LYS A 89 -11.51 -9.62 16.26
N ASP A 90 -10.30 -10.00 16.63
CA ASP A 90 -9.75 -9.77 17.96
C ASP A 90 -9.24 -8.33 18.15
N VAL A 91 -9.08 -7.92 19.41
CA VAL A 91 -8.67 -6.55 19.79
C VAL A 91 -7.36 -6.13 19.14
N TYR A 92 -6.40 -7.04 19.00
CA TYR A 92 -5.11 -6.70 18.38
C TYR A 92 -5.27 -6.36 16.90
N THR A 93 -6.08 -7.14 16.17
CA THR A 93 -6.44 -6.84 14.78
C THR A 93 -7.19 -5.51 14.66
N ILE A 94 -8.11 -5.21 15.60
CA ILE A 94 -8.85 -3.94 15.62
C ILE A 94 -7.90 -2.74 15.81
N VAL A 95 -6.97 -2.82 16.77
CA VAL A 95 -6.00 -1.75 17.04
C VAL A 95 -5.08 -1.52 15.84
N LEU A 96 -4.55 -2.59 15.24
CA LEU A 96 -3.71 -2.45 14.04
C LEU A 96 -4.49 -1.86 12.87
N ASN A 97 -5.74 -2.27 12.67
CA ASN A 97 -6.59 -1.68 11.64
C ASN A 97 -6.84 -0.19 11.90
N ALA A 98 -7.12 0.21 13.14
CA ALA A 98 -7.29 1.62 13.49
C ALA A 98 -6.01 2.43 13.21
N ILE A 99 -4.83 1.89 13.52
CA ILE A 99 -3.53 2.51 13.20
C ILE A 99 -3.37 2.64 11.68
N LEU A 100 -3.70 1.60 10.90
CA LEU A 100 -3.65 1.65 9.44
C LEU A 100 -4.51 2.80 8.90
N LEU A 101 -5.76 2.88 9.35
CA LEU A 101 -6.70 3.91 8.91
C LEU A 101 -6.23 5.31 9.30
N PHE A 102 -5.72 5.49 10.53
CA PHE A 102 -5.16 6.75 10.98
C PHE A 102 -4.00 7.21 10.10
N VAL A 103 -3.04 6.31 9.81
CA VAL A 103 -1.90 6.61 8.94
C VAL A 103 -2.38 6.97 7.55
N VAL A 104 -3.28 6.19 6.96
CA VAL A 104 -3.84 6.47 5.62
C VAL A 104 -4.48 7.86 5.59
N LEU A 105 -5.38 8.16 6.52
CA LEU A 105 -6.08 9.45 6.55
C LEU A 105 -5.12 10.64 6.66
N PHE A 106 -4.11 10.52 7.53
CA PHE A 106 -3.12 11.58 7.70
C PHE A 106 -2.24 11.76 6.45
N TYR A 107 -1.88 10.66 5.76
CA TYR A 107 -0.90 10.68 4.68
C TYR A 107 -1.46 10.89 3.27
N ILE A 108 -2.78 10.92 3.07
CA ILE A 108 -3.38 11.15 1.74
C ILE A 108 -2.92 12.48 1.13
N TYR A 109 -3.03 13.58 1.87
CA TYR A 109 -2.68 14.91 1.37
C TYR A 109 -1.18 15.06 1.13
N PRO A 110 -0.31 14.67 2.09
CA PRO A 110 1.11 14.58 1.81
C PRO A 110 1.38 13.76 0.54
N LEU A 111 0.78 12.58 0.38
CA LEU A 111 1.09 11.70 -0.74
C LEU A 111 0.73 12.34 -2.09
N LYS A 112 -0.42 13.02 -2.17
CA LYS A 112 -0.81 13.81 -3.34
C LYS A 112 0.20 14.92 -3.64
N PHE A 113 0.67 15.64 -2.62
CA PHE A 113 1.69 16.68 -2.77
C PHE A 113 3.00 16.13 -3.37
N LEU A 114 3.48 14.99 -2.86
CA LEU A 114 4.69 14.33 -3.38
C LEU A 114 4.56 14.00 -4.86
N PHE A 115 3.46 13.33 -5.24
CA PHE A 115 3.28 12.91 -6.62
C PHE A 115 3.04 14.08 -7.56
N ASN A 116 2.39 15.16 -7.12
CA ASN A 116 2.29 16.39 -7.91
C ASN A 116 3.69 16.94 -8.21
N MET A 117 4.54 17.06 -7.20
CA MET A 117 5.92 17.50 -7.38
C MET A 117 6.71 16.58 -8.32
N LEU A 118 6.60 15.25 -8.14
CA LEU A 118 7.29 14.29 -9.01
C LEU A 118 6.79 14.36 -10.46
N VAL A 119 5.48 14.44 -10.68
CA VAL A 119 4.90 14.54 -12.02
C VAL A 119 5.34 15.84 -12.69
N TYR A 120 5.23 16.99 -12.01
CA TYR A 120 5.68 18.28 -12.54
C TYR A 120 7.17 18.28 -12.87
N SER A 121 8.00 17.71 -12.00
CA SER A 121 9.42 17.54 -12.27
C SER A 121 9.71 16.65 -13.49
N LEU A 122 8.89 15.62 -13.74
CA LEU A 122 9.08 14.69 -14.88
C LEU A 122 8.63 15.29 -16.21
N ILE A 123 7.57 16.10 -16.21
CA ILE A 123 7.06 16.77 -17.42
C ILE A 123 7.76 18.11 -17.71
N GLY A 124 8.70 18.53 -16.86
CA GLY A 124 9.50 19.74 -17.03
C GLY A 124 8.81 21.04 -16.61
N GLU A 125 7.75 20.95 -15.80
CA GLU A 125 7.07 22.13 -15.25
C GLU A 125 7.88 22.74 -14.10
N PRO A 126 7.90 24.08 -13.97
CA PRO A 126 8.55 24.75 -12.86
C PRO A 126 7.92 24.30 -11.52
N LEU A 127 8.77 23.92 -10.56
CA LEU A 127 8.33 23.63 -9.18
C LEU A 127 8.15 24.93 -8.38
N THR A 128 7.40 25.87 -8.95
CA THR A 128 7.09 27.17 -8.37
C THR A 128 5.59 27.33 -8.24
N HIS A 129 5.16 27.88 -7.11
CA HIS A 129 3.76 28.26 -6.90
C HIS A 129 3.67 29.78 -6.81
N THR A 130 2.69 30.37 -7.49
CA THR A 130 2.40 31.81 -7.36
C THR A 130 1.49 31.99 -6.15
N LEU A 131 1.93 32.73 -5.14
CA LEU A 131 1.08 33.10 -4.00
C LEU A 131 0.02 34.12 -4.44
N SER A 132 -1.01 34.32 -3.60
CA SER A 132 -2.12 35.25 -3.89
C SER A 132 -1.68 36.71 -4.07
N ASP A 133 -0.48 37.07 -3.63
CA ASP A 133 0.16 38.38 -3.81
C ASP A 133 1.01 38.47 -5.10
N GLY A 134 1.02 37.42 -5.92
CA GLY A 134 1.79 37.35 -7.16
C GLY A 134 3.25 36.92 -6.99
N THR A 135 3.69 36.63 -5.76
CA THR A 135 5.08 36.18 -5.53
C THR A 135 5.28 34.73 -5.94
N LEU A 136 6.34 34.47 -6.70
CA LEU A 136 6.75 33.10 -7.06
C LEU A 136 7.61 32.51 -5.94
N VAL A 137 7.12 31.45 -5.32
CA VAL A 137 7.87 30.69 -4.31
C VAL A 137 8.19 29.30 -4.84
N ASN A 138 9.42 28.83 -4.58
CA ASN A 138 9.77 27.44 -4.83
C ASN A 138 8.94 26.54 -3.90
N ILE A 139 8.30 25.52 -4.48
CA ILE A 139 7.48 24.55 -3.74
C ILE A 139 8.32 23.83 -2.67
N ILE A 140 9.63 23.66 -2.92
CA ILE A 140 10.57 23.05 -1.99
C ILE A 140 11.93 23.74 -2.04
N SER A 141 12.48 24.06 -0.86
CA SER A 141 13.91 24.37 -0.72
C SER A 141 14.74 23.08 -0.75
N LYS A 142 16.00 23.16 -1.18
CA LYS A 142 16.94 22.01 -1.08
C LYS A 142 17.04 21.49 0.35
N ALA A 143 16.94 22.36 1.36
CA ALA A 143 16.95 21.97 2.77
C ALA A 143 15.71 21.14 3.17
N ASP A 144 14.55 21.44 2.60
CA ASP A 144 13.28 20.80 2.96
C ASP A 144 13.11 19.43 2.30
N SER A 145 13.81 19.19 1.18
CA SER A 145 13.70 17.95 0.41
C SER A 145 14.08 16.69 1.20
N ALA A 146 15.06 16.78 2.11
CA ALA A 146 15.44 15.67 2.99
C ALA A 146 14.35 15.38 4.03
N LEU A 147 13.81 16.43 4.67
CA LEU A 147 12.71 16.30 5.62
C LEU A 147 11.47 15.71 4.95
N LEU A 148 11.17 16.18 3.74
CA LEU A 148 10.08 15.67 2.92
C LEU A 148 10.23 14.15 2.71
N MET A 149 11.40 13.70 2.24
CA MET A 149 11.68 12.27 2.05
C MET A 149 11.49 11.46 3.34
N ILE A 150 11.95 11.99 4.48
CA ILE A 150 11.81 11.33 5.77
C ILE A 150 10.33 11.21 6.17
N ILE A 151 9.55 12.29 6.04
CA ILE A 151 8.12 12.29 6.36
C ILE A 151 7.39 11.22 5.54
N TYR A 152 7.65 11.15 4.23
CA TYR A 152 7.04 10.15 3.36
C TYR A 152 7.49 8.73 3.65
N ALA A 153 8.78 8.53 3.89
CA ALA A 153 9.29 7.22 4.24
C ALA A 153 8.69 6.71 5.55
N ILE A 154 8.44 7.58 6.54
CA ILE A 154 7.75 7.20 7.79
C ILE A 154 6.33 6.70 7.52
N GLY A 155 5.54 7.42 6.72
CA GLY A 155 4.17 6.99 6.37
C GLY A 155 4.16 5.67 5.62
N TYR A 156 5.06 5.54 4.64
CA TYR A 156 5.27 4.30 3.90
C TYR A 156 5.64 3.13 4.84
N ILE A 157 6.63 3.31 5.72
CA ILE A 157 7.04 2.30 6.70
C ILE A 157 5.86 1.94 7.61
N ALA A 158 5.11 2.93 8.10
CA ALA A 158 4.00 2.68 9.02
C ALA A 158 2.93 1.78 8.39
N ILE A 159 2.52 2.05 7.15
CA ILE A 159 1.53 1.22 6.42
C ILE A 159 2.04 -0.22 6.29
N PHE A 160 3.25 -0.42 5.76
CA PHE A 160 3.78 -1.76 5.53
C PHE A 160 4.14 -2.49 6.82
N LEU A 161 4.54 -1.77 7.88
CA LEU A 161 4.77 -2.34 9.19
C LEU A 161 3.45 -2.84 9.80
N VAL A 162 2.38 -2.06 9.71
CA VAL A 162 1.06 -2.49 10.19
C VAL A 162 0.61 -3.76 9.47
N PHE A 163 0.69 -3.82 8.14
CA PHE A 163 0.37 -5.06 7.44
C PHE A 163 1.29 -6.22 7.83
N ALA A 164 2.60 -6.00 7.96
CA ALA A 164 3.53 -7.04 8.42
C ALA A 164 3.14 -7.57 9.81
N LEU A 165 2.73 -6.69 10.73
CA LEU A 165 2.26 -7.06 12.07
C LEU A 165 0.91 -7.80 12.04
N MET A 166 -0.02 -7.39 11.16
CA MET A 166 -1.29 -8.09 10.96
C MET A 166 -1.06 -9.52 10.45
N TYR A 167 -0.23 -9.71 9.43
CA TYR A 167 0.12 -11.05 8.94
C TYR A 167 0.94 -11.86 9.94
N LEU A 168 1.82 -11.23 10.72
CA LEU A 168 2.56 -11.89 11.80
C LEU A 168 1.61 -12.41 12.88
N HIS A 169 0.60 -11.61 13.26
CA HIS A 169 -0.44 -12.02 14.20
C HIS A 169 -1.26 -13.18 13.68
N ALA A 170 -1.72 -13.11 12.43
CA ALA A 170 -2.40 -14.24 11.78
C ALA A 170 -1.53 -15.51 11.77
N TYR A 171 -0.22 -15.38 11.55
CA TYR A 171 0.71 -16.49 11.62
C TYR A 171 0.90 -17.05 13.05
N ARG A 172 0.90 -16.21 14.08
CA ARG A 172 0.92 -16.66 15.48
C ARG A 172 -0.34 -17.49 15.81
N LEU A 173 -1.47 -17.13 15.24
CA LEU A 173 -2.74 -17.84 15.35
C LEU A 173 -2.89 -19.02 14.39
N LYS A 174 -1.83 -19.45 13.70
CA LYS A 174 -1.89 -20.50 12.66
C LYS A 174 -2.56 -21.81 13.09
N ASN A 175 -2.43 -22.19 14.36
CA ASN A 175 -3.03 -23.42 14.89
C ASN A 175 -4.54 -23.24 15.12
N VAL A 176 -4.95 -22.09 15.67
CA VAL A 176 -6.36 -21.73 15.87
C VAL A 176 -7.10 -21.58 14.54
N LEU A 177 -6.45 -20.92 13.58
CA LEU A 177 -6.97 -20.72 12.22
C LEU A 177 -6.90 -21.99 11.35
N LYS A 178 -6.32 -23.07 11.88
CA LYS A 178 -6.07 -24.34 11.20
C LYS A 178 -5.44 -24.13 9.81
N LEU A 179 -4.39 -23.30 9.75
CA LEU A 179 -3.70 -23.00 8.50
C LEU A 179 -2.98 -24.26 8.02
N ASN A 180 -3.27 -24.68 6.79
CA ASN A 180 -2.53 -25.74 6.11
C ASN A 180 -1.12 -25.25 5.71
N GLU A 181 -0.28 -26.15 5.18
CA GLU A 181 1.10 -25.81 4.84
C GLU A 181 1.22 -24.73 3.75
N LEU A 182 0.36 -24.79 2.74
CA LEU A 182 0.29 -23.80 1.67
C LEU A 182 -0.10 -22.42 2.22
N GLU A 183 -1.14 -22.36 3.05
CA GLU A 183 -1.60 -21.13 3.69
C GLU A 183 -0.50 -20.52 4.57
N ARG A 184 0.21 -21.36 5.35
CA ARG A 184 1.37 -20.92 6.15
C ARG A 184 2.47 -20.32 5.28
N LEU A 185 2.77 -20.91 4.12
CA LEU A 185 3.75 -20.35 3.19
C LEU A 185 3.29 -19.01 2.61
N HIS A 186 2.02 -18.89 2.23
CA HIS A 186 1.46 -17.62 1.75
C HIS A 186 1.49 -16.53 2.84
N THR A 187 1.13 -16.87 4.08
CA THR A 187 1.23 -15.93 5.21
C THR A 187 2.68 -15.51 5.44
N LEU A 188 3.64 -16.44 5.45
CA LEU A 188 5.06 -16.12 5.60
C LEU A 188 5.59 -15.28 4.43
N HIS A 189 5.12 -15.52 3.22
CA HIS A 189 5.44 -14.71 2.05
C HIS A 189 4.95 -13.27 2.22
N ALA A 190 3.71 -13.08 2.67
CA ALA A 190 3.16 -11.75 2.93
C ALA A 190 3.95 -11.01 4.02
N ILE A 191 4.29 -11.69 5.13
CA ILE A 191 5.16 -11.12 6.18
C ILE A 191 6.48 -10.64 5.56
N LYS A 192 7.19 -11.51 4.83
CA LYS A 192 8.47 -11.16 4.22
C LYS A 192 8.35 -10.03 3.20
N SER A 193 7.30 -10.06 2.38
CA SER A 193 7.03 -9.04 1.38
C SER A 193 6.93 -7.66 2.02
N HIS A 194 6.13 -7.54 3.07
CA HIS A 194 5.93 -6.26 3.76
C HIS A 194 7.12 -5.87 4.65
N SER A 195 7.84 -6.83 5.25
CA SER A 195 9.10 -6.54 5.94
C SER A 195 10.16 -5.99 4.99
N ILE A 196 10.24 -6.51 3.76
CA ILE A 196 11.14 -5.95 2.73
C ILE A 196 10.74 -4.50 2.43
N MET A 197 9.45 -4.21 2.26
CA MET A 197 8.96 -2.83 2.06
C MET A 197 9.46 -1.93 3.20
N VAL A 198 9.26 -2.32 4.46
CA VAL A 198 9.75 -1.55 5.63
C VAL A 198 11.26 -1.28 5.53
N LEU A 199 12.08 -2.27 5.14
CA LEU A 199 13.52 -2.10 5.00
C LEU A 199 13.89 -1.06 3.92
N PHE A 200 13.17 -1.04 2.79
CA PHE A 200 13.37 -0.02 1.75
C PHE A 200 13.07 1.39 2.27
N GLY A 201 12.00 1.56 3.04
CA GLY A 201 11.69 2.83 3.67
C GLY A 201 12.76 3.26 4.67
N LEU A 202 13.24 2.35 5.51
CA LEU A 202 14.31 2.64 6.47
C LEU A 202 15.61 3.04 5.76
N PHE A 203 15.96 2.36 4.67
CA PHE A 203 17.13 2.71 3.88
C PHE A 203 16.98 4.07 3.19
N SER A 204 15.78 4.41 2.71
CA SER A 204 15.48 5.75 2.17
C SER A 204 15.71 6.84 3.23
N ILE A 205 15.24 6.65 4.47
CA ILE A 205 15.51 7.57 5.58
C ILE A 205 17.01 7.72 5.82
N ILE A 206 17.75 6.60 5.87
CA ILE A 206 19.20 6.63 6.07
C ILE A 206 19.87 7.45 4.97
N LEU A 207 19.58 7.18 3.69
CA LEU A 207 20.13 7.94 2.58
C LEU A 207 19.81 9.44 2.66
N ALA A 208 18.58 9.79 3.03
CA ALA A 208 18.15 11.19 3.19
C ALA A 208 18.92 11.90 4.30
N LEU A 209 19.14 11.24 5.45
CA LEU A 209 19.92 11.78 6.58
C LEU A 209 21.39 12.03 6.22
N PHE A 210 21.96 11.23 5.31
CA PHE A 210 23.31 11.43 4.79
C PHE A 210 23.39 12.40 3.59
N GLY A 211 22.27 13.04 3.20
CA GLY A 211 22.23 14.02 2.12
C GLY A 211 22.11 13.43 0.71
N PHE A 212 21.96 12.11 0.57
CA PHE A 212 21.79 11.44 -0.73
C PHE A 212 20.32 11.42 -1.18
N ILE A 213 19.69 12.60 -1.28
CA ILE A 213 18.24 12.75 -1.53
C ILE A 213 17.78 12.08 -2.83
N GLY A 214 18.52 12.24 -3.92
CA GLY A 214 18.17 11.60 -5.20
C GLY A 214 18.14 10.08 -5.10
N TRP A 215 19.12 9.49 -4.42
CA TRP A 215 19.16 8.05 -4.17
C TRP A 215 18.07 7.58 -3.20
N ALA A 216 17.70 8.41 -2.23
CA ALA A 216 16.63 8.12 -1.29
C ALA A 216 15.29 7.90 -2.00
N GLY A 217 15.04 8.60 -3.12
CA GLY A 217 13.87 8.36 -3.98
C GLY A 217 14.04 7.16 -4.90
N ILE A 218 15.19 7.07 -5.59
CA ILE A 218 15.47 6.01 -6.58
C ILE A 218 15.41 4.61 -5.97
N ILE A 219 15.70 4.45 -4.67
CA ILE A 219 15.67 3.13 -4.06
C ILE A 219 14.30 2.45 -4.14
N TYR A 220 13.20 3.22 -4.15
CA TYR A 220 11.86 2.67 -4.28
C TYR A 220 11.62 1.98 -5.63
N SER A 221 12.34 2.37 -6.68
CA SER A 221 12.29 1.70 -7.99
C SER A 221 12.79 0.25 -7.94
N PHE A 222 13.63 -0.09 -6.95
CA PHE A 222 14.17 -1.43 -6.78
C PHE A 222 13.25 -2.39 -6.00
N VAL A 223 12.18 -1.88 -5.41
CA VAL A 223 11.19 -2.66 -4.65
C VAL A 223 10.59 -3.77 -5.52
N GLY A 224 10.26 -3.49 -6.78
CA GLY A 224 9.68 -4.46 -7.71
C GLY A 224 10.60 -5.68 -7.93
N PHE A 225 11.90 -5.44 -8.08
CA PHE A 225 12.89 -6.52 -8.22
C PHE A 225 12.97 -7.37 -6.95
N ALA A 226 13.02 -6.73 -5.77
CA ALA A 226 13.05 -7.46 -4.50
C ALA A 226 11.82 -8.35 -4.32
N GLN A 227 10.63 -7.85 -4.69
CA GLN A 227 9.39 -8.62 -4.66
C GLN A 227 9.38 -9.76 -5.68
N MET A 228 9.92 -9.53 -6.87
CA MET A 228 10.06 -10.58 -7.90
C MET A 228 10.93 -11.74 -7.39
N PHE A 229 12.09 -11.47 -6.80
CA PHE A 229 12.97 -12.51 -6.25
C PHE A 229 12.30 -13.29 -5.11
N LEU A 230 11.61 -12.59 -4.20
CA LEU A 230 10.84 -13.23 -3.13
C LEU A 230 9.71 -14.12 -3.69
N GLY A 231 9.01 -13.64 -4.73
CA GLY A 231 7.97 -14.36 -5.44
C GLY A 231 8.47 -15.64 -6.09
N ILE A 232 9.59 -15.58 -6.82
CA ILE A 232 10.23 -16.76 -7.44
C ILE A 232 10.63 -17.79 -6.38
N SER A 233 11.27 -17.35 -5.30
CA SER A 233 11.70 -18.23 -4.20
C SER A 233 10.51 -18.95 -3.54
N THR A 234 9.42 -18.23 -3.31
CA THR A 234 8.20 -18.78 -2.69
C THR A 234 7.45 -19.69 -3.66
N GLY A 235 7.32 -19.30 -4.93
CA GLY A 235 6.67 -20.10 -5.97
C GLY A 235 7.35 -21.45 -6.18
N ARG A 236 8.70 -21.50 -6.10
CA ARG A 236 9.44 -22.77 -6.13
C ARG A 236 9.06 -23.70 -4.96
N LYS A 237 8.86 -23.15 -3.76
CA LYS A 237 8.43 -23.94 -2.58
C LYS A 237 7.01 -24.46 -2.72
N ILE A 238 6.08 -23.62 -3.17
CA ILE A 238 4.68 -24.01 -3.41
C ILE A 238 4.59 -25.12 -4.46
N ARG A 239 5.32 -25.01 -5.58
CA ARG A 239 5.37 -26.06 -6.60
C ARG A 239 5.87 -27.40 -6.05
N ARG A 240 6.89 -27.39 -5.18
CA ARG A 240 7.41 -28.61 -4.55
C ARG A 240 6.37 -29.28 -3.65
N LEU A 241 5.59 -28.51 -2.89
CA LEU A 241 4.51 -29.04 -2.06
C LEU A 241 3.40 -29.67 -2.89
N ASN A 242 2.99 -29.01 -3.99
CA ASN A 242 1.96 -29.57 -4.87
C ASN A 242 2.41 -30.86 -5.55
N ILE A 243 3.69 -30.98 -5.93
CA ILE A 243 4.26 -32.21 -6.50
C ILE A 243 4.37 -33.32 -5.44
N GLY A 244 4.71 -32.97 -4.20
CA GLY A 244 4.78 -33.93 -3.09
C GLY A 244 3.41 -34.53 -2.75
N ASN A 245 2.37 -33.70 -2.72
CA ASN A 245 0.99 -34.14 -2.47
C ASN A 245 0.37 -34.94 -3.64
N ALA A 246 0.88 -34.80 -4.86
CA ALA A 246 0.41 -35.57 -6.02
C ALA A 246 1.03 -36.98 -6.12
N LYS A 247 2.01 -37.30 -5.28
CA LYS A 247 2.71 -38.60 -5.24
C LYS A 247 2.28 -39.50 -4.07
N VAL A 248 1.30 -39.06 -3.27
CA VAL A 248 0.70 -39.78 -2.15
C VAL A 248 -0.76 -40.05 -2.49
#